data_AF-A0A7W2L199-F1
#
_entry.id   AF-A0A7W2L199-F1
#
_cell.length_a   1.000
_cell.length_b   1.000
_cell.length_c   1.000
_cell.angle_alpha   90.00
_cell.angle_beta   90.00
_cell.angle_gamma   90.00
#
_symmetry.space_group_name_H-M   'P 1'
#
loop_
_entity.id
_entity.type
_entity.pdbx_description
1 polymer ?
#
loop_
_entity_poly.entity_id
_entity_poly.type
_entity_poly.pdbx_seq_one_letter_code
_entity_poly.pdbx_strand_id
1 'polypeptide(L)'
;MVLSFKKTVFFTMAIWIALITAPLIYSNTVTVGLAILYTGLLPFMLGVFWISLSKTGVMLRERFKAWHWVIITSWLIFSYSLYARKWTAATINGIFHVDPEKFTLTYDFLAFVYAPVYILYQPSLVSGLLNIFVALVVGLAPLFVFALLADVKVKLIFKWSGLLIGFIYLVSFFLTMAGNISKSVDDVALNFALWADFNESHTCSDDWASSAKSVIFLDAEKVLAYFPSGEDGKHFQVKSCNSLKAF
;
A
#
# COMPACT_ATOMS: atom_id res chain seq x y z
N MET A 1 0.74 14.16 -29.51
CA MET A 1 -0.73 14.08 -29.34
C MET A 1 -1.05 14.33 -27.88
N VAL A 2 -1.66 15.47 -27.52
CA VAL A 2 -1.98 15.78 -26.11
C VAL A 2 -3.20 14.95 -25.71
N LEU A 3 -3.03 13.97 -24.83
CA LEU A 3 -4.18 13.23 -24.27
C LEU A 3 -5.03 14.18 -23.42
N SER A 4 -6.35 14.09 -23.59
CA SER A 4 -7.28 14.79 -22.69
C SER A 4 -7.29 14.11 -21.31
N PHE A 5 -7.52 14.89 -20.24
CA PHE A 5 -7.59 14.39 -18.85
C PHE A 5 -8.45 13.11 -18.73
N LYS A 6 -9.62 13.10 -19.38
CA LYS A 6 -10.54 11.95 -19.38
C LYS A 6 -9.90 10.69 -19.97
N LYS A 7 -9.16 10.81 -21.09
CA LYS A 7 -8.47 9.68 -21.72
C LYS A 7 -7.34 9.18 -20.83
N THR A 8 -6.55 10.08 -20.25
CA THR A 8 -5.45 9.70 -19.34
C THR A 8 -5.98 8.94 -18.13
N VAL A 9 -6.99 9.47 -17.44
CA VAL A 9 -7.61 8.79 -16.29
C VAL A 9 -8.16 7.42 -16.69
N PHE A 10 -8.84 7.31 -17.83
CA PHE A 10 -9.34 6.03 -18.32
C PHE A 10 -8.23 5.00 -18.53
N PHE A 11 -7.13 5.37 -19.20
CA PHE A 11 -6.00 4.47 -19.42
C PHE A 11 -5.31 4.08 -18.10
N THR A 12 -5.11 5.03 -17.19
CA THR A 12 -4.53 4.75 -15.86
C THR A 12 -5.40 3.77 -15.08
N MET A 13 -6.72 3.94 -15.09
CA MET A 13 -7.64 3.02 -14.42
C MET A 13 -7.70 1.66 -15.12
N ALA A 14 -7.63 1.60 -16.45
CA ALA A 14 -7.58 0.33 -17.19
C ALA A 14 -6.30 -0.47 -16.88
N ILE A 15 -5.14 0.20 -16.82
CA ILE A 15 -3.87 -0.42 -16.41
C ILE A 15 -3.98 -0.92 -14.98
N TRP A 16 -4.51 -0.09 -14.06
CA TRP A 16 -4.71 -0.50 -12.67
C TRP A 16 -5.60 -1.75 -12.57
N ILE A 17 -6.73 -1.78 -13.28
CA ILE A 17 -7.63 -2.96 -13.31
C ILE A 17 -6.87 -4.20 -13.81
N ALA A 18 -6.13 -4.09 -14.91
CA ALA A 18 -5.34 -5.21 -15.44
C ALA A 18 -4.28 -5.70 -14.44
N LEU A 19 -3.64 -4.78 -13.71
CA LEU A 19 -2.63 -5.11 -12.70
C LEU A 19 -3.24 -5.78 -11.46
N ILE A 20 -4.44 -5.41 -11.02
CA ILE A 20 -5.06 -6.07 -9.86
C ILE A 20 -5.70 -7.41 -10.22
N THR A 21 -6.08 -7.62 -11.49
CA THR A 21 -6.63 -8.92 -11.94
C THR A 21 -5.54 -9.93 -12.25
N ALA A 22 -4.36 -9.50 -12.69
CA ALA A 22 -3.25 -10.41 -13.02
C ALA A 22 -2.82 -11.32 -11.83
N PRO A 23 -2.68 -10.84 -10.59
CA PRO A 23 -2.43 -11.70 -9.42
C PRO A 23 -3.48 -12.76 -9.17
N LEU A 24 -4.76 -12.48 -9.49
CA LEU A 24 -5.86 -13.45 -9.32
C LEU A 24 -5.72 -14.64 -10.29
N ILE A 25 -5.01 -14.47 -11.40
CA ILE A 25 -4.81 -15.50 -12.43
C ILE A 25 -3.46 -16.22 -12.23
N TYR A 26 -2.40 -15.45 -11.99
CA TYR A 26 -1.03 -15.97 -12.05
C TYR A 26 -0.37 -16.19 -10.68
N SER A 27 -0.98 -15.71 -9.58
CA SER A 27 -0.50 -15.83 -8.19
C SER A 27 1.03 -15.67 -8.03
N ASN A 28 1.62 -14.67 -8.70
CA ASN A 28 3.06 -14.43 -8.72
C ASN A 28 3.42 -13.23 -7.85
N THR A 29 4.43 -13.37 -6.98
CA THR A 29 4.94 -12.29 -6.11
C THR A 29 5.28 -11.01 -6.88
N VAL A 30 5.80 -11.13 -8.12
CA VAL A 30 6.14 -9.98 -8.96
C VAL A 30 4.88 -9.21 -9.40
N THR A 31 3.84 -9.92 -9.82
CA THR A 31 2.60 -9.26 -10.27
C THR A 31 1.87 -8.62 -9.10
N VAL A 32 1.91 -9.24 -7.92
CA VAL A 32 1.44 -8.65 -6.66
C VAL A 32 2.22 -7.38 -6.35
N GLY A 33 3.56 -7.42 -6.31
CA GLY A 33 4.38 -6.23 -6.02
C GLY A 33 4.12 -5.06 -6.98
N LEU A 34 3.97 -5.34 -8.28
CA LEU A 34 3.61 -4.31 -9.28
C LEU A 34 2.21 -3.73 -9.05
N ALA A 35 1.22 -4.57 -8.73
CA ALA A 35 -0.13 -4.11 -8.42
C ALA A 35 -0.14 -3.19 -7.20
N ILE A 36 0.65 -3.51 -6.17
CA ILE A 36 0.78 -2.75 -4.93
C ILE A 36 1.44 -1.41 -5.19
N LEU A 37 2.60 -1.41 -5.86
CA LEU A 37 3.30 -0.19 -6.25
C LEU A 37 2.39 0.73 -7.06
N TYR A 38 1.72 0.21 -8.08
CA TYR A 38 0.83 1.01 -8.92
C TYR A 38 -0.38 1.54 -8.13
N THR A 39 -0.98 0.74 -7.25
CA THR A 39 -2.10 1.15 -6.39
C THR A 39 -1.69 2.25 -5.41
N GLY A 40 -0.48 2.18 -4.86
CA GLY A 40 0.09 3.21 -4.00
C GLY A 40 0.38 4.51 -4.75
N LEU A 41 0.89 4.42 -5.97
CA LEU A 41 1.20 5.58 -6.82
C LEU A 41 -0.04 6.21 -7.48
N LEU A 42 -1.14 5.47 -7.62
CA LEU A 42 -2.35 5.89 -8.31
C LEU A 42 -2.87 7.28 -7.86
N PRO A 43 -3.08 7.56 -6.55
CA PRO A 43 -3.56 8.87 -6.10
C PRO A 43 -2.61 10.01 -6.46
N PHE A 44 -1.29 9.77 -6.44
CA PHE A 44 -0.29 10.75 -6.85
C PHE A 44 -0.33 11.00 -8.37
N MET A 45 -0.40 9.93 -9.18
CA MET A 45 -0.55 10.05 -10.63
C MET A 45 -1.82 10.81 -11.01
N LEU A 46 -2.96 10.45 -10.39
CA LEU A 46 -4.23 11.13 -10.62
C LEU A 46 -4.19 12.60 -10.17
N GLY A 47 -3.54 12.90 -9.05
CA GLY A 47 -3.30 14.27 -8.58
C GLY A 47 -2.49 15.10 -9.59
N VAL A 48 -1.37 14.55 -10.07
CA VAL A 48 -0.52 15.20 -11.08
C VAL A 48 -1.29 15.43 -12.38
N PHE A 49 -2.04 14.43 -12.86
CA PHE A 49 -2.86 14.57 -14.07
C PHE A 49 -3.99 15.58 -13.87
N TRP A 50 -4.61 15.63 -12.70
CA TRP A 50 -5.64 16.61 -12.39
C TRP A 50 -5.09 18.02 -12.40
N ILE A 51 -3.96 18.28 -11.72
CA ILE A 51 -3.30 19.60 -11.71
C ILE A 51 -2.88 19.99 -13.14
N SER A 52 -2.37 19.05 -13.93
CA SER A 52 -1.76 19.34 -15.23
C SER A 52 -2.77 19.48 -16.38
N LEU A 53 -3.89 18.74 -16.35
CA LEU A 53 -4.79 18.59 -17.50
C LEU A 53 -6.23 19.05 -17.23
N SER A 54 -6.65 19.19 -15.98
CA SER A 54 -8.02 19.64 -15.67
C SER A 54 -8.14 21.16 -15.70
N LYS A 55 -9.32 21.69 -16.06
CA LYS A 55 -9.57 23.15 -16.07
C LYS A 55 -9.32 23.78 -14.70
N THR A 56 -9.78 23.12 -13.64
CA THR A 56 -9.60 23.56 -12.25
C THR A 56 -8.14 23.50 -11.82
N GLY A 57 -7.41 22.45 -12.22
CA GLY A 57 -5.99 22.30 -11.92
C GLY A 57 -5.12 23.35 -12.62
N VAL A 58 -5.41 23.64 -13.90
CA VAL A 58 -4.74 24.70 -14.65
C VAL A 58 -4.97 26.06 -14.00
N MET A 59 -6.22 26.39 -13.63
CA MET A 59 -6.56 27.62 -12.92
C MET A 59 -5.81 27.72 -11.58
N LEU A 60 -5.70 26.61 -10.84
CA LEU A 60 -4.94 26.56 -9.60
C LEU A 60 -3.46 26.84 -9.84
N ARG A 61 -2.86 26.19 -10.84
CA ARG A 61 -1.45 26.37 -11.21
C ARG A 61 -1.15 27.80 -11.63
N GLU A 62 -2.06 28.46 -12.35
CA GLU A 62 -1.91 29.86 -12.76
C GLU A 62 -2.01 30.82 -11.56
N ARG A 63 -2.78 30.47 -10.53
CA ARG A 63 -2.92 31.27 -9.31
C ARG A 63 -1.71 31.15 -8.37
N PHE A 64 -1.08 29.99 -8.33
CA PHE A 64 0.05 29.71 -7.45
C PHE A 64 1.40 29.96 -8.14
N LYS A 65 2.22 30.84 -7.54
CA LYS A 65 3.62 31.00 -7.97
C LYS A 65 4.43 29.73 -7.70
N ALA A 66 5.49 29.50 -8.48
CA ALA A 66 6.36 28.32 -8.38
C ALA A 66 6.84 28.01 -6.94
N TRP A 67 7.17 29.03 -6.13
CA TRP A 67 7.62 28.83 -4.75
C TRP A 67 6.57 28.17 -3.85
N HIS A 68 5.28 28.42 -4.07
CA HIS A 68 4.23 27.78 -3.28
C HIS A 68 4.22 26.27 -3.53
N TRP A 69 4.40 25.86 -4.79
CA TRP A 69 4.49 24.44 -5.14
C TRP A 69 5.70 23.79 -4.49
N VAL A 70 6.85 24.47 -4.47
CA VAL A 70 8.04 23.98 -3.74
C VAL A 70 7.71 23.75 -2.27
N ILE A 71 7.13 24.73 -1.59
CA ILE A 71 6.78 24.59 -0.16
C ILE A 71 5.78 23.46 0.08
N ILE A 72 4.71 23.40 -0.71
CA ILE A 72 3.68 22.35 -0.59
C ILE A 72 4.33 20.97 -0.78
N THR A 73 5.12 20.80 -1.83
CA THR A 73 5.80 19.53 -2.12
C THR A 73 6.81 19.17 -1.03
N SER A 74 7.60 20.12 -0.52
CA SER A 74 8.54 19.88 0.58
C SER A 74 7.82 19.41 1.85
N TRP A 75 6.70 20.03 2.21
CA TRP A 75 5.89 19.61 3.36
C TRP A 75 5.29 18.21 3.14
N LEU A 76 4.79 17.92 1.95
CA LEU A 76 4.24 16.60 1.62
C LEU A 76 5.32 15.52 1.71
N ILE A 77 6.51 15.75 1.13
CA ILE A 77 7.64 14.83 1.20
C ILE A 77 8.07 14.62 2.65
N PHE A 78 8.26 15.71 3.41
CA PHE A 78 8.68 15.62 4.81
C PHE A 78 7.69 14.83 5.66
N SER A 79 6.40 15.13 5.53
CA SER A 79 5.34 14.44 6.26
C SER A 79 5.30 12.96 5.87
N TYR A 80 5.32 12.66 4.57
CA TYR A 80 5.37 11.29 4.08
C TYR A 80 6.60 10.54 4.62
N SER A 81 7.79 11.13 4.58
CA SER A 81 9.01 10.50 5.09
C SER A 81 8.92 10.18 6.59
N LEU A 82 8.38 11.08 7.42
CA LEU A 82 8.17 10.80 8.84
C LEU A 82 7.20 9.63 9.06
N TYR A 83 6.07 9.62 8.34
CA TYR A 83 5.07 8.57 8.47
C TYR A 83 5.59 7.23 7.95
N ALA A 84 6.22 7.20 6.77
CA ALA A 84 6.79 6.00 6.19
C ALA A 84 7.84 5.40 7.12
N ARG A 85 8.77 6.22 7.65
CA ARG A 85 9.77 5.75 8.60
C ARG A 85 9.18 5.14 9.87
N LYS A 86 8.22 5.83 10.48
CA LYS A 86 7.53 5.35 11.69
C LYS A 86 6.77 4.05 11.43
N TRP A 87 6.04 3.99 10.32
CA TRP A 87 5.22 2.83 9.96
C TRP A 87 6.10 1.62 9.68
N THR A 88 7.11 1.76 8.82
CA THR A 88 8.02 0.66 8.48
C THR A 88 8.71 0.11 9.73
N ALA A 89 9.19 0.99 10.62
CA ALA A 89 9.79 0.58 11.88
C ALA A 89 8.80 -0.21 12.74
N ALA A 90 7.55 0.24 12.85
CA ALA A 90 6.51 -0.46 13.60
C ALA A 90 6.15 -1.83 12.98
N THR A 91 6.09 -1.92 11.65
CA THR A 91 5.83 -3.19 10.94
C THR A 91 6.94 -4.20 11.17
N ILE A 92 8.20 -3.82 10.96
CA ILE A 92 9.35 -4.72 11.17
C ILE A 92 9.44 -5.14 12.64
N ASN A 93 9.26 -4.21 13.57
CA ASN A 93 9.25 -4.52 15.00
C ASN A 93 8.05 -5.41 15.39
N GLY A 94 6.90 -5.22 14.76
CA GLY A 94 5.71 -6.05 14.99
C GLY A 94 5.88 -7.49 14.52
N ILE A 95 6.60 -7.70 13.41
CA ILE A 95 6.84 -9.04 12.82
C ILE A 95 7.99 -9.76 13.53
N PHE A 96 9.11 -9.08 13.77
CA PHE A 96 10.36 -9.70 14.21
C PHE A 96 10.73 -9.41 15.67
N HIS A 97 10.04 -8.47 16.33
CA HIS A 97 10.30 -8.07 17.72
C HIS A 97 11.74 -7.63 18.02
N VAL A 98 12.43 -7.09 17.00
CA VAL A 98 13.81 -6.59 17.09
C VAL A 98 13.91 -5.17 16.55
N ASP A 99 15.09 -4.58 16.67
CA ASP A 99 15.40 -3.25 16.14
C ASP A 99 15.26 -3.24 14.59
N PRO A 100 14.36 -2.42 14.02
CA PRO A 100 14.16 -2.30 12.59
C PRO A 100 15.38 -1.82 11.81
N GLU A 101 16.32 -1.11 12.45
CA GLU A 101 17.52 -0.58 11.78
C GLU A 101 18.42 -1.69 11.21
N LYS A 102 18.29 -2.92 11.72
CA LYS A 102 19.02 -4.09 11.22
C LYS A 102 18.52 -4.58 9.86
N PHE A 103 17.31 -4.20 9.47
CA PHE A 103 16.63 -4.66 8.26
C PHE A 103 16.70 -3.59 7.17
N THR A 104 17.92 -3.16 6.79
CA THR A 104 18.08 -1.98 5.93
C THR A 104 17.35 -2.13 4.59
N LEU A 105 17.47 -3.28 3.91
CA LEU A 105 16.85 -3.47 2.60
C LEU A 105 15.33 -3.62 2.71
N THR A 106 14.84 -4.39 3.68
CA THR A 106 13.40 -4.52 3.92
C THR A 106 12.79 -3.19 4.34
N TYR A 107 13.50 -2.41 5.15
CA TYR A 107 13.06 -1.08 5.57
C TYR A 107 12.83 -0.17 4.37
N ASP A 108 13.83 -0.04 3.50
CA ASP A 108 13.73 0.81 2.31
C ASP A 108 12.65 0.31 1.35
N PHE A 109 12.55 -1.00 1.15
CA PHE A 109 11.52 -1.62 0.32
C PHE A 109 10.12 -1.31 0.83
N LEU A 110 9.85 -1.54 2.12
CA LEU A 110 8.54 -1.27 2.72
C LEU A 110 8.21 0.22 2.69
N ALA A 111 9.18 1.08 3.04
CA ALA A 111 8.99 2.52 3.05
C ALA A 111 8.61 3.06 1.67
N PHE A 112 9.24 2.56 0.60
CA PHE A 112 9.01 3.06 -0.75
C PHE A 112 7.78 2.42 -1.44
N VAL A 113 7.65 1.10 -1.36
CA VAL A 113 6.65 0.35 -2.13
C VAL A 113 5.32 0.26 -1.39
N TYR A 114 5.35 0.02 -0.08
CA TYR A 114 4.16 -0.33 0.69
C TYR A 114 3.61 0.82 1.53
N ALA A 115 4.45 1.71 2.04
CA ALA A 115 3.97 2.84 2.85
C ALA A 115 2.94 3.72 2.11
N PRO A 116 3.07 4.01 0.78
CA PRO A 116 2.03 4.76 0.06
C PRO A 116 0.66 4.07 0.11
N VAL A 117 0.64 2.74 -0.02
CA VAL A 117 -0.59 1.95 0.05
C VAL A 117 -1.13 1.96 1.47
N TYR A 118 -0.29 1.66 2.47
CA TYR A 118 -0.75 1.59 3.85
C TYR A 118 -1.26 2.94 4.35
N ILE A 119 -0.54 4.03 4.11
CA ILE A 119 -0.93 5.38 4.56
C ILE A 119 -2.29 5.79 3.99
N LEU A 120 -2.54 5.49 2.71
CA LEU A 120 -3.75 5.94 2.02
C LEU A 120 -4.93 4.97 2.17
N TYR A 121 -4.65 3.69 2.43
CA TYR A 121 -5.65 2.63 2.50
C TYR A 121 -5.66 1.91 3.84
N GLN A 122 -5.31 2.61 4.93
CA GLN A 122 -5.45 2.06 6.27
C GLN A 122 -6.88 1.52 6.49
N PRO A 123 -7.05 0.36 7.13
CA PRO A 123 -8.37 -0.24 7.34
C PRO A 123 -9.38 0.71 8.00
N SER A 124 -8.92 1.56 8.94
CA SER A 124 -9.73 2.58 9.61
C SER A 124 -10.23 3.66 8.65
N LEU A 125 -9.36 4.20 7.80
CA LEU A 125 -9.69 5.21 6.78
C LEU A 125 -10.62 4.63 5.71
N VAL A 126 -10.30 3.42 5.23
CA VAL A 126 -11.11 2.71 4.23
C VAL A 126 -12.50 2.41 4.77
N SER A 127 -12.61 1.91 6.00
CA SER A 127 -13.90 1.66 6.66
C SER A 127 -14.68 2.95 6.87
N GLY A 128 -14.02 4.03 7.30
CA GLY A 128 -14.64 5.35 7.46
C GLY A 128 -15.21 5.89 6.14
N LEU A 129 -14.45 5.83 5.05
CA LEU A 129 -14.91 6.23 3.73
C LEU A 129 -16.08 5.38 3.25
N LEU A 130 -16.00 4.05 3.42
CA LEU A 130 -17.09 3.14 3.06
C LEU A 130 -18.37 3.50 3.82
N ASN A 131 -18.29 3.79 5.11
CA ASN A 131 -19.43 4.21 5.92
C ASN A 131 -20.06 5.52 5.43
N ILE A 132 -19.25 6.50 5.01
CA ILE A 132 -19.75 7.74 4.39
C ILE A 132 -20.51 7.42 3.08
N PHE A 133 -19.97 6.53 2.24
CA PHE A 133 -20.64 6.13 1.01
C PHE A 133 -21.96 5.40 1.29
N VAL A 134 -21.99 4.49 2.25
CA VAL A 134 -23.22 3.82 2.68
C VAL A 134 -24.24 4.84 3.19
N ALA A 135 -23.82 5.79 4.02
CA ALA A 135 -24.71 6.85 4.52
C ALA A 135 -25.27 7.72 3.38
N LEU A 136 -24.46 8.07 2.39
CA LEU A 136 -24.90 8.80 1.20
C LEU A 136 -25.95 7.98 0.40
N VAL A 137 -25.72 6.69 0.20
CA VAL A 137 -26.69 5.83 -0.51
C VAL A 137 -28.01 5.74 0.22
N VAL A 138 -27.96 5.46 1.52
CA VAL A 138 -29.14 5.36 2.36
C VAL A 138 -29.89 6.70 2.42
N GLY A 139 -29.17 7.81 2.50
CA GLY A 139 -29.75 9.16 2.50
C GLY A 139 -30.34 9.59 1.16
N LEU A 140 -29.78 9.12 0.05
CA LEU A 140 -30.27 9.42 -1.30
C LEU A 140 -31.41 8.48 -1.75
N ALA A 141 -31.56 7.30 -1.13
CA ALA A 141 -32.61 6.34 -1.49
C ALA A 141 -34.04 6.90 -1.37
N PRO A 142 -34.41 7.69 -0.33
CA PRO A 142 -35.71 8.34 -0.26
C PRO A 142 -35.97 9.34 -1.39
N LEU A 143 -34.93 10.04 -1.89
CA LEU A 143 -35.08 10.98 -3.00
C LEU A 143 -35.55 10.28 -4.28
N PHE A 144 -35.24 8.99 -4.44
CA PHE A 144 -35.75 8.18 -5.55
C PHE A 144 -37.27 8.02 -5.46
N VAL A 145 -37.80 7.75 -4.26
CA VAL A 145 -39.24 7.64 -4.01
C VAL A 145 -39.92 8.99 -4.23
N PHE A 146 -39.34 10.08 -3.73
CA PHE A 146 -39.88 11.42 -3.96
C PHE A 146 -39.82 11.86 -5.43
N ALA A 147 -38.78 11.48 -6.18
CA ALA A 147 -38.68 11.77 -7.61
C ALA A 147 -39.72 11.01 -8.45
N LEU A 148 -40.04 9.77 -8.07
CA LEU A 148 -41.15 9.00 -8.64
C LEU A 148 -42.50 9.66 -8.35
N LEU A 149 -42.70 10.16 -7.12
CA LEU A 149 -43.92 10.89 -6.73
C LEU A 149 -44.05 12.27 -7.42
N ALA A 150 -42.94 12.90 -7.77
CA ALA A 150 -42.88 14.20 -8.44
C ALA A 150 -42.99 14.13 -9.97
N ASP A 151 -43.38 12.97 -10.51
CA ASP A 151 -43.57 12.71 -11.95
C ASP A 151 -42.34 13.03 -12.82
N VAL A 152 -41.15 12.91 -12.22
CA VAL A 152 -39.89 13.08 -12.93
C VAL A 152 -39.73 11.93 -13.92
N LYS A 153 -39.30 12.24 -15.15
CA LYS A 153 -39.09 11.23 -16.21
C LYS A 153 -38.25 10.07 -15.69
N VAL A 154 -38.87 8.88 -15.63
CA VAL A 154 -38.27 7.62 -15.14
C VAL A 154 -36.90 7.34 -15.77
N LYS A 155 -36.74 7.63 -17.07
CA LYS A 155 -35.46 7.48 -17.79
C LYS A 155 -34.31 8.31 -17.19
N LEU A 156 -34.62 9.50 -16.68
CA LEU A 156 -33.63 10.38 -16.03
C LEU A 156 -33.24 9.83 -14.66
N ILE A 157 -34.24 9.37 -13.89
CA ILE A 157 -34.05 8.74 -12.58
C ILE A 157 -33.15 7.50 -12.70
N PHE A 158 -33.45 6.59 -13.64
CA PHE A 158 -32.64 5.39 -13.86
C PHE A 158 -31.21 5.71 -14.32
N LYS A 159 -31.03 6.72 -15.19
CA LYS A 159 -29.69 7.12 -15.64
C LYS A 159 -28.82 7.59 -14.48
N TRP A 160 -29.32 8.49 -13.64
CA TRP A 160 -28.55 9.02 -12.51
C TRP A 160 -28.34 7.99 -11.41
N SER A 161 -29.35 7.16 -11.14
CA SER A 161 -29.24 6.08 -10.15
C SER A 161 -28.26 5.01 -10.60
N GLY A 162 -28.28 4.63 -11.88
CA GLY A 162 -27.29 3.72 -12.46
C GLY A 162 -25.87 4.27 -12.42
N LEU A 163 -25.69 5.57 -12.69
CA LEU A 163 -24.38 6.24 -12.54
C LEU A 163 -23.91 6.25 -11.09
N LEU A 164 -24.79 6.56 -10.15
CA LEU A 164 -24.48 6.58 -8.72
C LEU A 164 -24.09 5.18 -8.23
N ILE A 165 -24.92 4.16 -8.51
CA ILE A 165 -24.65 2.77 -8.16
C ILE A 165 -23.35 2.28 -8.78
N GLY A 166 -23.11 2.56 -10.07
CA GLY A 166 -21.88 2.20 -10.74
C GLY A 166 -20.65 2.86 -10.10
N PHE A 167 -20.76 4.13 -9.71
CA PHE A 167 -19.71 4.84 -9.00
C PHE A 167 -19.43 4.22 -7.62
N ILE A 168 -20.46 3.93 -6.84
CA ILE A 168 -20.31 3.29 -5.52
C ILE A 168 -19.70 1.91 -5.65
N TYR A 169 -20.17 1.10 -6.61
CA TYR A 169 -19.61 -0.22 -6.86
C TYR A 169 -18.11 -0.13 -7.19
N LEU A 170 -17.71 0.79 -8.07
CA LEU A 170 -16.31 1.00 -8.43
C LEU A 170 -15.47 1.43 -7.22
N VAL A 171 -15.97 2.37 -6.40
CA VAL A 171 -15.27 2.83 -5.20
C VAL A 171 -15.15 1.70 -4.16
N SER A 172 -16.23 0.98 -3.88
CA SER A 172 -16.21 -0.14 -2.94
C SER A 172 -15.30 -1.27 -3.40
N PHE A 173 -15.32 -1.60 -4.69
CA PHE A 173 -14.41 -2.57 -5.29
C PHE A 173 -12.95 -2.14 -5.15
N PHE A 174 -12.66 -0.88 -5.48
CA PHE A 174 -11.33 -0.28 -5.32
C PHE A 174 -10.84 -0.35 -3.86
N LEU A 175 -11.66 0.10 -2.92
CA LEU A 175 -11.35 0.10 -1.49
C LEU A 175 -11.14 -1.31 -0.94
N THR A 176 -11.96 -2.28 -1.38
CA THR A 176 -11.84 -3.68 -0.96
C THR A 176 -10.54 -4.30 -1.47
N MET A 177 -10.21 -4.08 -2.75
CA MET A 177 -8.97 -4.61 -3.34
C MET A 177 -7.73 -3.99 -2.69
N ALA A 178 -7.74 -2.67 -2.47
CA ALA A 178 -6.66 -1.98 -1.76
C ALA A 178 -6.51 -2.45 -0.30
N GLY A 179 -7.63 -2.69 0.39
CA GLY A 179 -7.64 -3.24 1.74
C GLY A 179 -7.09 -4.67 1.82
N ASN A 180 -7.40 -5.52 0.83
CA ASN A 180 -6.87 -6.88 0.76
C ASN A 180 -5.35 -6.88 0.53
N ILE A 181 -4.85 -5.97 -0.31
CA ILE A 181 -3.41 -5.75 -0.49
C ILE A 181 -2.75 -5.39 0.84
N SER A 182 -3.37 -4.53 1.66
CA SER A 182 -2.79 -4.13 2.95
C SER A 182 -2.68 -5.28 3.94
N LYS A 183 -3.44 -6.38 3.76
CA LYS A 183 -3.39 -7.55 4.66
C LYS A 183 -2.21 -8.48 4.36
N SER A 184 -1.65 -8.44 3.15
CA SER A 184 -0.50 -9.28 2.76
C SER A 184 0.86 -8.65 3.07
N VAL A 185 0.87 -7.49 3.74
CA VAL A 185 2.10 -6.75 4.09
C VAL A 185 3.03 -7.61 4.92
N ASP A 186 2.52 -8.29 5.95
CA ASP A 186 3.36 -9.03 6.89
C ASP A 186 4.06 -10.22 6.20
N ASP A 187 3.31 -10.97 5.39
CA ASP A 187 3.86 -12.08 4.59
C ASP A 187 4.93 -11.60 3.62
N VAL A 188 4.71 -10.47 2.94
CA VAL A 188 5.69 -9.94 1.99
C VAL A 188 6.92 -9.39 2.72
N ALA A 189 6.73 -8.66 3.81
CA ALA A 189 7.81 -8.16 4.64
C ALA A 189 8.69 -9.31 5.15
N LEU A 190 8.07 -10.39 5.62
CA LEU A 190 8.74 -11.59 6.08
C LEU A 190 9.56 -12.25 4.97
N ASN A 191 8.92 -12.54 3.83
CA ASN A 191 9.59 -13.21 2.72
C ASN A 191 10.71 -12.35 2.11
N PHE A 192 10.51 -11.03 2.04
CA PHE A 192 11.52 -10.11 1.54
C PHE A 192 12.70 -10.00 2.50
N ALA A 193 12.47 -9.91 3.82
CA ALA A 193 13.54 -9.90 4.81
C ALA A 193 14.38 -11.17 4.78
N LEU A 194 13.73 -12.34 4.67
CA LEU A 194 14.43 -13.62 4.55
C LEU A 194 15.32 -13.72 3.32
N TRP A 195 14.95 -13.03 2.23
CA TRP A 195 15.72 -13.01 0.99
C TRP A 195 16.80 -11.92 0.98
N ALA A 196 16.53 -10.74 1.52
CA ALA A 196 17.37 -9.56 1.38
C ALA A 196 18.32 -9.34 2.57
N ASP A 197 17.81 -9.43 3.80
CA ASP A 197 18.55 -9.04 5.00
C ASP A 197 19.09 -10.25 5.78
N PHE A 198 18.46 -11.43 5.67
CA PHE A 198 18.95 -12.64 6.29
C PHE A 198 20.05 -13.30 5.45
N ASN A 199 21.12 -13.72 6.11
CA ASN A 199 22.24 -14.39 5.50
C ASN A 199 22.14 -15.91 5.71
N GLU A 200 22.10 -16.66 4.60
CA GLU A 200 22.17 -18.14 4.61
C GLU A 200 23.58 -18.64 4.93
N SER A 201 24.61 -17.82 4.71
CA SER A 201 26.03 -18.14 4.96
C SER A 201 26.54 -17.38 6.19
N HIS A 202 26.37 -17.96 7.38
CA HIS A 202 26.79 -17.37 8.65
C HIS A 202 27.95 -18.09 9.34
N THR A 203 28.68 -17.37 10.19
CA THR A 203 29.88 -17.85 10.90
C THR A 203 29.59 -18.44 12.29
N CYS A 204 28.33 -18.46 12.72
CA CYS A 204 27.93 -19.02 14.02
C CYS A 204 28.23 -20.52 14.08
N SER A 205 28.88 -20.97 15.16
CA SER A 205 29.29 -22.36 15.34
C SER A 205 28.52 -23.12 16.43
N ASP A 206 27.56 -22.47 17.09
CA ASP A 206 26.74 -23.08 18.12
C ASP A 206 25.84 -24.20 17.57
N ASP A 207 25.42 -25.13 18.42
CA ASP A 207 24.64 -26.32 18.03
C ASP A 207 23.31 -25.99 17.30
N TRP A 208 22.73 -24.83 17.58
CA TRP A 208 21.51 -24.38 16.90
C TRP A 208 21.76 -23.93 15.45
N ALA A 209 22.99 -23.52 15.13
CA ALA A 209 23.34 -22.87 13.87
C ALA A 209 23.16 -23.81 12.66
N SER A 210 23.41 -25.11 12.83
CA SER A 210 23.19 -26.10 11.76
C SER A 210 21.72 -26.36 11.45
N SER A 211 20.80 -25.97 12.35
CA SER A 211 19.35 -26.11 12.16
C SER A 211 18.67 -24.83 11.69
N ALA A 212 19.36 -23.69 11.76
CA ALA A 212 18.87 -22.43 11.21
C ALA A 212 19.09 -22.41 9.69
N LYS A 213 18.11 -21.90 8.93
CA LYS A 213 18.27 -21.71 7.48
C LYS A 213 19.07 -20.44 7.18
N SER A 214 18.81 -19.39 7.94
CA SER A 214 19.43 -18.09 7.75
C SER A 214 19.38 -17.28 9.04
N VAL A 215 20.26 -16.29 9.15
CA VAL A 215 20.35 -15.42 10.34
C VAL A 215 20.57 -13.97 9.94
N ILE A 216 20.13 -13.06 10.80
CA ILE A 216 20.50 -11.63 10.73
C ILE A 216 21.18 -11.23 12.04
N PHE A 217 22.30 -10.52 11.95
CA PHE A 217 23.05 -10.07 13.12
C PHE A 217 22.37 -8.85 13.75
N LEU A 218 22.02 -8.97 15.03
CA LEU A 218 21.44 -7.88 15.80
C LEU A 218 22.55 -7.06 16.45
N ASP A 219 23.55 -7.74 17.02
CA ASP A 219 24.78 -7.18 17.56
C ASP A 219 25.96 -8.16 17.30
N ALA A 220 27.09 -7.95 17.96
CA ALA A 220 28.29 -8.78 17.77
C ALA A 220 28.11 -10.24 18.26
N GLU A 221 27.22 -10.47 19.21
CA GLU A 221 27.06 -11.77 19.89
C GLU A 221 25.66 -12.35 19.69
N LYS A 222 24.69 -11.60 19.19
CA LYS A 222 23.29 -11.99 19.04
C LYS A 222 22.84 -11.89 17.60
N VAL A 223 22.10 -12.92 17.20
CA VAL A 223 21.48 -13.03 15.90
C VAL A 223 20.01 -13.37 16.05
N LEU A 224 19.20 -12.95 15.09
CA LEU A 224 17.86 -13.48 14.91
C LEU A 224 17.96 -14.61 13.89
N ALA A 225 17.73 -15.84 14.34
CA ALA A 225 17.82 -17.04 13.52
C ALA A 225 16.45 -17.47 13.03
N TYR A 226 16.38 -17.87 11.76
CA TYR A 226 15.18 -18.39 11.12
C TYR A 226 15.21 -19.93 11.03
N PHE A 227 14.22 -20.57 11.65
CA PHE A 227 14.02 -22.01 11.66
C PHE A 227 12.76 -22.38 10.86
N PRO A 228 12.89 -22.91 9.63
CA PRO A 228 11.74 -23.22 8.79
C PRO A 228 10.84 -24.32 9.38
N SER A 229 11.40 -25.22 10.20
CA SER A 229 10.70 -26.34 10.83
C SER A 229 10.21 -26.05 12.26
N GLY A 230 10.23 -24.77 12.68
CA GLY A 230 9.74 -24.38 14.01
C GLY A 230 8.22 -24.58 14.16
N GLU A 231 7.73 -24.70 15.40
CA GLU A 231 6.30 -24.55 15.70
C GLU A 231 5.84 -23.11 15.38
N ASP A 232 4.54 -22.93 15.10
CA ASP A 232 3.95 -21.61 14.85
C ASP A 232 4.36 -20.62 15.95
N GLY A 233 4.92 -19.48 15.53
CA GLY A 233 5.43 -18.44 16.44
C GLY A 233 6.84 -18.67 17.00
N LYS A 234 7.51 -19.78 16.66
CA LYS A 234 8.90 -20.08 17.07
C LYS A 234 9.90 -20.13 15.90
N HIS A 235 9.47 -19.70 14.71
CA HIS A 235 10.32 -19.63 13.52
C HIS A 235 11.45 -18.62 13.65
N PHE A 236 11.26 -17.54 14.41
CA PHE A 236 12.28 -16.53 14.65
C PHE A 236 12.69 -16.58 16.11
N GLN A 237 13.97 -16.81 16.37
CA GLN A 237 14.50 -16.84 17.74
C GLN A 237 15.79 -16.03 17.82
N VAL A 238 15.89 -15.19 18.85
CA VAL A 238 17.15 -14.54 19.19
C VAL A 238 18.07 -15.59 19.80
N LYS A 239 19.25 -15.76 19.23
CA LYS A 239 20.27 -16.70 19.68
C LYS A 239 21.60 -15.98 19.86
N SER A 240 22.41 -16.48 20.79
CA SER A 240 23.82 -16.09 20.84
C SER A 240 24.59 -16.82 19.74
N CYS A 241 25.49 -16.10 19.09
CA CYS A 241 26.36 -16.57 18.03
C CYS A 241 27.80 -16.45 18.49
N ASN A 242 28.43 -17.59 18.78
CA ASN A 242 29.86 -17.68 18.94
C ASN A 242 30.49 -17.80 17.55
N SER A 243 31.22 -16.77 17.13
CA SER A 243 32.00 -16.84 15.89
C SER A 243 33.36 -17.49 16.19
N LEU A 244 33.57 -18.74 15.74
CA LEU A 244 34.88 -19.42 15.84
C LEU A 244 35.95 -18.82 14.91
N LYS A 245 35.61 -17.83 14.07
CA LYS A 245 36.57 -17.11 13.21
C LYS A 245 36.68 -15.65 13.65
N ALA A 246 37.74 -15.37 14.42
CA ALA A 246 38.35 -14.05 14.40
C ALA A 246 38.93 -13.83 12.98
N PHE A 247 38.53 -12.74 12.33
CA PHE A 247 39.15 -12.29 11.08
C PHE A 247 40.50 -11.65 11.35
#